data_AF-A0A7G9LEK6-F1
#
_entry.id   AF-A0A7G9LEK6-F1
#
_cell.length_a   1.000
_cell.length_b   1.000
_cell.length_c   1.000
_cell.angle_alpha   90.00
_cell.angle_beta   90.00
_cell.angle_gamma   90.00
#
_symmetry.space_group_name_H-M   'P 1'
#
loop_
_entity.id
_entity.type
_entity.pdbx_description
1 polymer ?
#
loop_
_entity_poly.entity_id
_entity_poly.type
_entity_poly.pdbx_seq_one_letter_code
_entity_poly.pdbx_strand_id
1 'polypeptide(L)' 'MILDASVRQQTYIEDCEVCCNPIEVRPAFEDGELVSFDSQSIEQ' A
#
# COMPACT_ATOMS: atom_id res chain seq x y z
N MET A 1 7.00 -6.53 -0.22
CA MET A 1 5.81 -5.88 -0.82
C MET A 1 6.07 -5.55 -2.30
N ILE A 2 5.14 -5.89 -3.18
CA ILE A 2 5.15 -5.55 -4.61
C ILE A 2 3.99 -4.58 -4.86
N LEU A 3 4.21 -3.48 -5.58
CA LEU A 3 3.18 -2.51 -5.96
C LEU A 3 3.00 -2.55 -7.48
N ASP A 4 1.75 -2.62 -7.96
CA ASP A 4 1.47 -2.60 -9.41
C ASP A 4 1.31 -1.16 -9.92
N ALA A 5 2.30 -0.65 -10.66
CA ALA A 5 2.23 0.68 -11.25
C ALA A 5 1.21 0.81 -12.40
N SER A 6 0.64 -0.31 -12.87
CA SER A 6 -0.40 -0.32 -13.92
C SER A 6 -1.75 0.19 -13.41
N VAL A 7 -1.96 0.18 -12.10
CA VAL A 7 -3.21 0.61 -11.47
C VAL A 7 -2.98 1.94 -10.74
N ARG A 8 -3.71 2.97 -11.18
CA ARG A 8 -3.57 4.34 -10.65
C ARG A 8 -3.74 4.47 -9.14
N GLN A 9 -4.69 3.73 -8.56
CA GLN A 9 -4.93 3.76 -7.14
C GLN A 9 -5.33 2.37 -6.68
N GLN A 10 -4.65 1.87 -5.65
CA GLN A 10 -4.91 0.57 -5.08
C GLN A 10 -5.13 0.72 -3.58
N THR A 11 -5.88 -0.21 -3.00
CA THR A 11 -6.05 -0.32 -1.55
C THR A 11 -6.11 -1.79 -1.22
N TYR A 12 -5.17 -2.25 -0.42
CA TYR A 12 -5.08 -3.66 -0.03
C TYR A 12 -4.43 -3.78 1.36
N ILE A 13 -4.65 -4.92 1.98
CA ILE A 13 -4.16 -5.24 3.32
C ILE A 13 -2.94 -6.14 3.17
N GLU A 14 -1.87 -5.78 3.86
CA GLU A 14 -0.62 -6.55 3.97
C GLU A 14 -0.26 -6.67 5.45
N ASP A 15 0.55 -7.68 5.80
CA ASP A 15 1.10 -7.79 7.14
C ASP A 15 2.36 -6.93 7.27
N CYS A 16 2.50 -6.22 8.39
CA CYS A 16 3.73 -5.48 8.66
C CYS A 16 4.90 -6.46 8.89
N GLU A 17 5.95 -6.37 8.09
CA GLU A 17 7.13 -7.26 8.15
C GLU A 17 7.96 -7.12 9.45
N VAL A 18 7.65 -6.13 10.30
CA VAL A 18 8.34 -5.90 11.59
C VAL A 18 7.53 -6.45 12.77
N CYS A 19 6.21 -6.25 12.77
CA CYS A 19 5.33 -6.57 13.90
C CYS A 19 4.19 -7.54 13.57
N CYS A 20 4.08 -8.02 12.33
CA CYS A 20 3.04 -8.93 11.82
C CYS A 20 1.60 -8.45 12.04
N ASN A 21 1.40 -7.15 12.28
CA ASN A 21 0.07 -6.57 12.41
C ASN A 21 -0.46 -6.19 11.02
N PRO A 22 -1.77 -6.34 10.78
CA PRO A 22 -2.37 -5.94 9.52
C PRO A 22 -2.27 -4.43 9.33
N ILE A 23 -1.79 -4.05 8.15
CA ILE A 23 -1.71 -2.66 7.68
C ILE A 23 -2.46 -2.55 6.36
N GLU A 24 -3.22 -1.49 6.19
CA GLU A 24 -3.79 -1.12 4.91
C GLU A 24 -2.84 -0.18 4.18
N VAL A 25 -2.58 -0.48 2.91
CA VAL A 25 -1.64 0.27 2.07
C VAL A 25 -2.38 0.85 0.87
N ARG A 26 -2.14 2.12 0.59
CA ARG A 26 -2.79 2.90 -0.46
C ARG A 26 -1.74 3.61 -1.32
N PRO A 27 -1.13 2.92 -2.30
CA PRO A 27 -0.25 3.57 -3.26
C PRO A 27 -1.06 4.23 -4.37
N ALA A 28 -0.57 5.37 -4.87
CA ALA A 28 -1.08 6.03 -6.05
C ALA A 28 0.01 6.24 -7.09
N PHE A 29 -0.30 5.93 -8.34
CA PHE A 29 0.61 6.00 -9.46
C PHE A 29 0.07 6.94 -10.54
N GLU A 30 0.97 7.75 -11.11
CA GLU A 30 0.73 8.56 -12.31
C GLU A 30 1.87 8.34 -13.29
N ASP A 31 1.53 8.06 -14.56
CA ASP A 31 2.49 7.74 -15.63
C ASP A 31 3.51 6.65 -15.26
N GLY A 32 3.10 5.69 -14.42
CA GLY A 32 3.96 4.60 -13.93
C GLY A 32 4.89 5.00 -12.78
N GLU A 33 4.85 6.25 -12.30
CA GLU A 33 5.60 6.72 -11.14
C GLU A 33 4.73 6.77 -9.88
N LEU A 34 5.31 6.40 -8.73
CA LEU A 34 4.65 6.48 -7.44
C LEU A 34 4.60 7.95 -6.99
N VAL A 35 3.40 8.53 -6.95
CA VAL A 35 3.20 9.93 -6.55
C VAL A 35 2.72 10.09 -5.12
N SER A 36 2.12 9.03 -4.55
CA SER A 36 1.66 9.02 -3.16
C SER A 36 1.70 7.61 -2.59
N PHE A 37 2.02 7.50 -1.32
CA PHE A 37 1.97 6.26 -0.56
C PHE A 37 1.45 6.56 0.83
N ASP A 38 0.38 5.88 1.20
CA ASP A 38 -0.16 5.92 2.55
C ASP A 38 -0.23 4.49 3.11
N SER A 39 0.10 4.35 4.39
CA SER A 39 -0.02 3.08 5.09
C SER A 39 -0.50 3.34 6.50
N GLN A 40 -1.57 2.66 6.90
CA GLN A 40 -2.16 2.79 8.23
C GLN A 40 -2.32 1.41 8.85
N SER A 41 -1.98 1.29 10.14
CA SER A 41 -2.37 0.10 10.90
C SER A 41 -3.88 0.12 11.09
N ILE A 42 -4.51 -1.02 10.84
CA ILE A 42 -5.95 -1.17 10.92
C ILE A 42 -6.37 -1.99 12.14
N GLU A 43 -5.63 -1.87 13.25
CA GLU A 43 -5.82 -2.54 14.55
C GLU A 43 -7.19 -3.23 14.64
N GLN A 44 -7.19 -4.56 14.41
CA GLN A 44 -8.41 -5.37 14.46
C GLN A 44 -8.83 -5.65 15.90
#